data_AF-A4XG93-F1
#
_entry.id   AF-A4XG93-F1
#
_cell.length_a   1.000
_cell.length_b   1.000
_cell.length_c   1.000
_cell.angle_alpha   90.00
_cell.angle_beta   90.00
_cell.angle_gamma   90.00
#
_symmetry.space_group_name_H-M   'P 1'
#
loop_
_entity.id
_entity.type
_entity.pdbx_description
1 polymer ?
#
loop_
_entity_poly.entity_id
_entity_poly.type
_entity_poly.pdbx_seq_one_letter_code
_entity_poly.pdbx_strand_id
1 'polypeptide(L)'
;MKTSVGRVFEKIRSVYRIEDELDLTTVDGCEFGLSRAKLKKKLIEEGMSEDSAEESLKFLEEGCFTGDTIVITKEGKKRIDEIKIGDFVFAKDVNTGKTAYKKVKQIYVKSAEEIVHIKVGDDEVKTTKSHLFFTDSGWWEAAEDIKSGDKIVTQDGIMKVV
;
A
#
# COMPACT_ATOMS: atom_id res chain seq x y z
N MET A 1 -5.20 -15.25 12.27
CA MET A 1 -6.42 -14.42 12.35
C MET A 1 -6.06 -13.07 11.74
N LYS A 2 -6.82 -12.55 10.77
CA LYS A 2 -6.48 -11.27 10.11
C LYS A 2 -6.35 -10.17 11.17
N THR A 3 -5.31 -9.35 11.10
CA THR A 3 -5.20 -8.15 11.94
C THR A 3 -6.39 -7.23 11.64
N SER A 4 -6.81 -6.44 12.62
CA SER A 4 -7.92 -5.49 12.46
C SER A 4 -7.67 -4.52 11.30
N VAL A 5 -6.40 -4.20 11.03
CA VAL A 5 -5.93 -3.34 9.93
C VAL A 5 -6.15 -3.97 8.56
N GLY A 6 -5.83 -5.24 8.38
CA GLY A 6 -6.00 -5.94 7.11
C GLY A 6 -7.46 -5.94 6.61
N ARG A 7 -8.43 -5.83 7.53
CA ARG A 7 -9.87 -5.73 7.19
C ARG A 7 -10.25 -4.44 6.48
N VAL A 8 -9.52 -3.35 6.70
CA VAL A 8 -9.82 -2.06 6.06
C VAL A 8 -9.65 -2.14 4.54
N PHE A 9 -8.66 -2.91 4.08
CA PHE A 9 -8.38 -3.14 2.66
C PHE A 9 -9.33 -4.13 1.98
N GLU A 10 -10.25 -4.77 2.72
CA GLU A 10 -11.36 -5.54 2.12
C GLU A 10 -12.40 -4.61 1.49
N LYS A 11 -12.57 -3.42 2.08
CA LYS A 11 -13.56 -2.43 1.65
C LYS A 11 -12.93 -1.29 0.86
N ILE A 12 -11.68 -0.92 1.16
CA ILE A 12 -10.99 0.22 0.54
C ILE A 12 -10.03 -0.25 -0.55
N ARG A 13 -10.27 0.20 -1.79
CA ARG A 13 -9.46 -0.07 -2.97
C ARG A 13 -8.31 0.93 -3.13
N SER A 14 -8.55 2.21 -2.84
CA SER A 14 -7.52 3.24 -2.91
C SER A 14 -7.82 4.39 -1.96
N VAL A 15 -6.76 5.04 -1.49
CA VAL A 15 -6.83 6.25 -0.67
C VAL A 15 -5.96 7.32 -1.31
N TYR A 16 -6.51 8.50 -1.50
CA TYR A 16 -5.81 9.68 -1.94
C TYR A 16 -5.89 10.72 -0.84
N ARG A 17 -4.76 11.27 -0.43
CA ARG A 17 -4.74 12.39 0.50
C ARG A 17 -4.76 13.70 -0.28
N ILE A 18 -5.77 14.52 0.01
CA ILE A 18 -5.94 15.87 -0.51
C ILE A 18 -6.00 16.79 0.70
N GLU A 19 -4.90 17.47 1.01
CA GLU A 19 -4.75 18.30 2.21
C GLU A 19 -5.08 17.51 3.51
N ASP A 20 -6.22 17.85 4.14
CA ASP A 20 -6.73 17.23 5.37
C ASP A 20 -7.82 16.16 5.12
N GLU A 21 -8.19 15.93 3.85
CA GLU A 21 -9.17 14.93 3.43
C GLU A 21 -8.51 13.69 2.81
N LEU A 22 -9.16 12.56 3.02
CA LEU A 22 -8.87 11.27 2.42
C LEU A 22 -9.99 10.93 1.45
N ASP A 23 -9.67 10.96 0.16
CA ASP A 23 -10.51 10.46 -0.91
C ASP A 23 -10.35 8.95 -1.01
N LEU A 24 -11.40 8.24 -0.60
CA LEU A 24 -11.44 6.79 -0.55
C LEU A 24 -12.23 6.29 -1.76
N THR A 25 -11.67 5.35 -2.49
CA THR A 25 -12.43 4.51 -3.40
C THR A 25 -12.57 3.14 -2.78
N THR A 26 -13.80 2.66 -2.69
CA THR A 26 -14.12 1.33 -2.17
C THR A 26 -14.05 0.26 -3.26
N VAL A 27 -14.03 -1.02 -2.89
CA VAL A 27 -13.91 -2.15 -3.83
C VAL A 27 -15.09 -2.24 -4.80
N ASP A 28 -16.29 -1.88 -4.37
CA ASP A 28 -17.50 -1.77 -5.21
C ASP A 28 -17.55 -0.48 -6.06
N GLY A 29 -16.52 0.38 -5.93
CA GLY A 29 -16.35 1.58 -6.73
C GLY A 29 -17.02 2.83 -6.17
N CYS A 30 -17.54 2.80 -4.94
CA CYS A 30 -18.06 4.01 -4.31
C CYS A 30 -16.90 4.93 -3.88
N GLU A 31 -17.01 6.22 -4.19
CA GLU A 31 -16.02 7.25 -3.86
C GLU A 31 -16.56 8.19 -2.78
N PHE A 32 -15.76 8.46 -1.74
CA PHE A 32 -16.10 9.39 -0.68
C PHE A 32 -14.86 10.14 -0.18
N GLY A 33 -14.99 11.46 -0.01
CA GLY A 33 -14.02 12.27 0.72
C GLY A 33 -14.36 12.30 2.21
N LEU A 34 -13.43 11.90 3.07
CA LEU A 34 -13.58 11.96 4.53
C LEU A 34 -12.33 12.56 5.16
N SER A 35 -12.50 13.48 6.12
CA SER A 35 -11.37 13.85 6.98
C SER A 35 -10.89 12.64 7.78
N ARG A 36 -9.62 12.64 8.19
CA ARG A 36 -9.03 11.58 9.04
C ARG A 36 -9.92 11.26 10.25
N ALA A 37 -10.44 12.29 10.92
CA ALA A 37 -11.34 12.14 12.07
C ALA A 37 -12.67 11.47 11.70
N LYS A 38 -13.27 11.84 10.56
CA LYS A 38 -14.52 11.22 10.08
C LYS A 38 -14.29 9.75 9.69
N LEU A 39 -13.17 9.44 9.04
CA LEU A 39 -12.82 8.06 8.69
C LEU A 39 -12.57 7.21 9.94
N LYS A 40 -11.82 7.73 10.92
CA LYS A 40 -11.61 7.06 12.22
C LYS A 40 -12.95 6.69 12.86
N LYS A 41 -13.86 7.66 12.96
CA LYS A 41 -15.20 7.47 13.53
C LYS A 41 -15.98 6.37 12.79
N LYS A 42 -15.93 6.37 11.45
CA LYS A 42 -16.61 5.35 10.63
C LYS A 42 -16.02 3.95 10.83
N LEU A 43 -14.69 3.81 10.93
CA LEU A 43 -14.04 2.52 11.21
C LEU A 43 -14.46 1.96 12.57
N ILE A 44 -14.58 2.82 13.59
CA ILE A 44 -15.04 2.45 14.92
C ILE A 44 -16.53 2.04 14.90
N GLU A 45 -17.39 2.78 14.19
CA GLU A 45 -18.81 2.43 13.99
C GLU A 45 -19.00 1.08 13.29
N GLU A 46 -18.08 0.69 12.41
CA GLU A 46 -18.03 -0.62 11.75
C GLU A 46 -17.46 -1.74 12.65
N GLY A 47 -17.16 -1.44 13.91
CA GLY A 47 -16.77 -2.42 14.92
C GLY A 47 -15.26 -2.56 15.17
N MET A 48 -14.44 -1.62 14.69
CA MET A 48 -13.01 -1.58 15.05
C MET A 48 -12.80 -0.92 16.42
N SER A 49 -11.82 -1.40 17.19
CA SER A 49 -11.35 -0.65 18.35
C SER A 49 -10.69 0.66 17.92
N GLU A 50 -10.63 1.62 18.84
CA GLU A 50 -10.01 2.91 18.59
C GLU A 50 -8.54 2.77 18.16
N ASP A 51 -7.77 1.93 18.88
CA ASP A 51 -6.36 1.66 18.57
C ASP A 51 -6.21 1.10 17.15
N SER A 52 -7.04 0.12 16.76
CA SER A 52 -6.95 -0.48 15.43
C SER A 52 -7.38 0.48 14.31
N ALA A 53 -8.33 1.37 14.58
CA ALA A 53 -8.74 2.40 13.64
C ALA A 53 -7.61 3.41 13.41
N GLU A 54 -6.94 3.85 14.48
CA GLU A 54 -5.78 4.74 14.39
C GLU A 54 -4.62 4.10 13.61
N GLU A 55 -4.34 2.83 13.92
CA GLU A 55 -3.31 2.04 13.26
C GLU A 55 -3.60 1.89 11.76
N SER A 56 -4.86 1.61 11.39
CA SER A 56 -5.26 1.51 9.98
C SER A 56 -5.05 2.81 9.21
N LEU A 57 -5.40 3.94 9.83
CA LEU A 57 -5.17 5.25 9.23
C LEU A 57 -3.68 5.54 9.03
N LYS A 58 -2.84 5.08 9.97
CA LYS A 58 -1.38 5.16 9.85
C LYS A 58 -0.89 4.36 8.63
N PHE A 59 -1.30 3.10 8.49
CA PHE A 59 -0.90 2.25 7.36
C PHE A 59 -1.39 2.77 6.01
N LEU A 60 -2.60 3.34 5.95
CA LEU A 60 -3.16 3.94 4.73
C LEU A 60 -2.39 5.18 4.27
N GLU A 61 -1.83 5.95 5.21
CA GLU A 61 -1.19 7.21 4.89
C GLU A 61 0.34 7.10 4.80
N GLU A 62 1.00 6.33 5.66
CA GLU A 62 2.44 6.48 5.93
C GLU A 62 3.38 5.52 5.17
N GLY A 63 2.85 4.53 4.46
CA GLY A 63 3.68 3.60 3.68
C GLY A 63 4.53 4.31 2.63
N CYS A 64 5.85 4.14 2.66
CA CYS A 64 6.79 4.66 1.65
C CYS A 64 7.89 3.65 1.30
N PHE A 65 8.54 3.85 0.15
CA PHE A 65 9.76 3.14 -0.26
C PHE A 65 10.95 4.10 -0.25
N THR A 66 12.17 3.57 -0.18
CA THR A 66 13.37 4.40 -0.39
C THR A 66 13.47 4.87 -1.83
N GLY A 67 14.07 6.05 -2.06
CA GLY A 67 14.12 6.68 -3.38
C GLY A 67 14.87 5.90 -4.46
N ASP A 68 15.76 4.99 -4.08
CA ASP A 68 16.46 4.06 -4.98
C ASP A 68 15.58 2.89 -5.47
N THR A 69 14.36 2.73 -4.95
CA THR A 69 13.45 1.65 -5.35
C THR A 69 13.09 1.73 -6.84
N ILE A 70 13.22 0.61 -7.54
CA ILE A 70 12.96 0.54 -8.98
C ILE A 70 11.49 0.25 -9.26
N VAL A 71 10.89 1.06 -10.14
CA VAL A 71 9.51 0.93 -10.61
C VAL A 71 9.51 0.64 -12.10
N ILE A 72 8.70 -0.34 -12.51
CA ILE A 72 8.46 -0.63 -13.93
C ILE A 72 7.48 0.41 -14.48
N THR A 73 7.93 1.17 -15.48
CA THR A 73 7.10 2.15 -16.19
C THR A 73 6.93 1.76 -17.65
N LYS A 74 6.00 2.42 -18.34
CA LYS A 74 5.80 2.24 -19.79
C LYS A 74 7.05 2.62 -20.62
N GLU A 75 7.95 3.43 -20.06
CA GLU A 75 9.20 3.88 -20.69
C GLU A 75 10.42 3.04 -20.25
N GLY A 76 10.21 2.02 -19.41
CA GLY A 76 11.28 1.21 -18.82
C GLY A 76 11.37 1.37 -17.30
N LYS A 77 12.44 0.83 -16.71
CA LYS A 77 12.69 0.90 -15.26
C LYS A 77 13.13 2.33 -14.89
N LYS A 78 12.50 2.91 -13.87
CA LYS A 78 12.88 4.20 -13.28
C LYS A 78 12.99 4.08 -11.76
N ARG A 79 13.77 4.93 -11.13
CA ARG A 79 13.74 5.04 -9.66
C ARG A 79 12.44 5.70 -9.23
N ILE A 80 11.94 5.34 -8.05
CA ILE A 80 10.66 5.86 -7.55
C ILE A 80 10.73 7.38 -7.30
N ASP A 81 11.90 7.93 -6.96
CA ASP A 81 12.11 9.37 -6.79
C ASP A 81 12.20 10.14 -8.12
N GLU A 82 12.28 9.45 -9.25
CA GLU A 82 12.23 10.03 -10.59
C GLU A 82 10.82 10.01 -11.20
N ILE A 83 9.88 9.27 -10.59
CA ILE A 83 8.50 9.14 -11.05
C ILE A 83 7.75 10.47 -10.86
N LYS A 84 7.00 10.86 -11.89
CA LYS A 84 6.20 12.09 -11.89
C LYS A 84 4.71 11.81 -12.06
N ILE A 85 3.88 12.76 -11.61
CA ILE A 85 2.45 12.77 -11.95
C ILE A 85 2.33 12.72 -13.47
N GLY A 86 1.53 11.77 -13.95
CA GLY A 86 1.35 11.53 -15.38
C GLY A 86 2.13 10.34 -15.94
N ASP A 87 3.18 9.87 -15.25
CA ASP A 87 3.89 8.65 -15.63
C ASP A 87 2.94 7.44 -15.55
N PHE A 88 3.25 6.42 -16.36
CA PHE A 88 2.48 5.17 -16.39
C PHE A 88 3.29 4.05 -15.77
N VAL A 89 2.87 3.58 -14.58
CA VAL A 89 3.53 2.51 -13.83
C VAL A 89 2.78 1.18 -13.98
N PHE A 90 3.51 0.08 -13.98
CA PHE A 90 2.93 -1.25 -14.05
C PHE A 90 2.28 -1.60 -12.70
N ALA A 91 0.97 -1.84 -12.71
CA ALA A 91 0.19 -2.10 -11.51
C ALA A 91 -0.72 -3.32 -11.70
N LYS A 92 -0.99 -4.03 -10.60
CA LYS A 92 -1.91 -5.17 -10.55
C LYS A 92 -3.18 -4.78 -9.80
N ASP A 93 -4.32 -5.07 -10.40
CA ASP A 93 -5.60 -5.03 -9.70
C ASP A 93 -5.80 -6.34 -8.94
N VAL A 94 -5.77 -6.28 -7.61
CA VAL A 94 -5.84 -7.49 -6.76
C VAL A 94 -7.19 -8.23 -6.84
N ASN A 95 -8.27 -7.54 -7.19
CA ASN A 95 -9.61 -8.13 -7.29
C ASN A 95 -9.78 -8.93 -8.59
N THR A 96 -9.27 -8.39 -9.69
CA THR A 96 -9.39 -9.02 -11.02
C THR A 96 -8.16 -9.81 -11.42
N GLY A 97 -7.04 -9.67 -10.69
CA GLY A 97 -5.73 -10.22 -11.02
C GLY A 97 -5.06 -9.57 -12.23
N LYS A 98 -5.72 -8.64 -12.92
CA LYS A 98 -5.24 -8.06 -14.17
C LYS A 98 -4.13 -7.03 -13.91
N THR A 99 -3.07 -7.12 -14.68
CA THR A 99 -1.99 -6.13 -14.70
C THR A 99 -2.16 -5.15 -15.85
N ALA A 100 -1.90 -3.87 -15.60
CA ALA A 100 -1.92 -2.84 -16.62
C ALA A 100 -1.03 -1.66 -16.23
N TYR A 101 -0.62 -0.87 -17.22
CA TYR A 101 -0.01 0.43 -16.97
C TYR A 101 -1.08 1.42 -16.49
N LYS A 102 -0.86 2.02 -15.32
CA LYS A 102 -1.77 2.99 -14.68
C LYS A 102 -1.08 4.33 -14.51
N LYS A 103 -1.82 5.40 -14.76
CA LYS A 103 -1.33 6.78 -14.63
C LYS A 103 -1.14 7.13 -13.16
N VAL A 104 0.05 7.61 -12.81
CA VAL A 104 0.36 8.17 -11.49
C VAL A 104 -0.41 9.48 -11.33
N LYS A 105 -1.23 9.58 -10.28
CA LYS A 105 -2.06 10.75 -10.00
C LYS A 105 -1.43 11.68 -8.96
N GLN A 106 -0.63 11.14 -8.06
CA GLN A 106 -0.08 11.85 -6.91
C GLN A 106 1.28 11.26 -6.53
N ILE A 107 2.15 12.09 -5.97
CA ILE A 107 3.46 11.71 -5.42
C ILE A 107 3.49 12.07 -3.94
N TYR A 108 3.94 11.15 -3.10
CA TYR A 108 4.18 11.39 -1.68
C TYR A 108 5.68 11.29 -1.40
N VAL A 109 6.24 12.34 -0.80
CA VAL A 109 7.64 12.37 -0.35
C VAL A 109 7.64 12.57 1.16
N LYS A 110 8.25 11.64 1.88
CA LYS A 110 8.28 11.61 3.35
C LYS A 110 9.66 11.24 3.84
N SER A 111 9.98 11.63 5.08
CA SER A 111 11.14 11.16 5.81
C SER A 111 10.74 10.03 6.77
N ALA A 112 11.62 9.05 6.95
CA ALA A 112 11.47 7.99 7.93
C ALA A 112 12.78 7.78 8.68
N GLU A 113 12.70 7.53 9.99
CA GLU A 113 13.87 7.27 10.83
C GLU A 113 14.32 5.80 10.75
N GLU A 114 13.39 4.89 10.45
CA GLU A 114 13.62 3.46 10.38
C GLU A 114 13.16 2.90 9.04
N ILE A 115 13.97 2.00 8.48
CA ILE A 115 13.72 1.33 7.20
C ILE A 115 13.77 -0.19 7.41
N VAL A 116 12.75 -0.89 6.92
CA VAL A 116 12.70 -2.34 6.85
C VAL A 116 13.31 -2.80 5.53
N HIS A 117 14.17 -3.80 5.61
CA HIS A 117 14.78 -4.46 4.45
C HIS A 117 14.13 -5.84 4.27
N ILE A 118 13.37 -5.99 3.19
CA ILE A 118 12.75 -7.27 2.83
C ILE A 118 13.57 -7.86 1.68
N LYS A 119 14.19 -9.01 1.93
CA LYS A 119 14.94 -9.77 0.92
C LYS A 119 14.05 -10.84 0.32
N VAL A 120 14.13 -11.03 -0.99
CA VAL A 120 13.30 -11.99 -1.72
C VAL A 120 14.16 -12.69 -2.76
N GLY A 121 14.74 -13.82 -2.39
CA GLY A 121 15.82 -14.44 -3.17
C GLY A 121 17.03 -13.50 -3.25
N ASP A 122 17.44 -13.13 -4.46
CA ASP A 122 18.57 -12.22 -4.70
C ASP A 122 18.13 -10.73 -4.74
N ASP A 123 16.83 -10.46 -4.72
CA ASP A 123 16.28 -9.11 -4.75
C ASP A 123 16.10 -8.54 -3.32
N GLU A 124 16.13 -7.22 -3.17
CA GLU A 124 15.84 -6.51 -1.92
C GLU A 124 14.89 -5.33 -2.19
N VAL A 125 13.93 -5.12 -1.29
CA VAL A 125 13.11 -3.90 -1.24
C VAL A 125 13.25 -3.25 0.13
N LYS A 126 13.42 -1.94 0.14
CA LYS A 126 13.61 -1.12 1.34
C LYS A 126 12.43 -0.17 1.52
N THR A 127 11.84 -0.17 2.70
CA THR A 127 10.53 0.42 2.89
C THR A 127 10.30 0.88 4.34
N THR A 128 9.29 1.69 4.59
CA THR A 128 8.87 2.02 5.96
C THR A 128 8.19 0.81 6.60
N LYS A 129 8.23 0.71 7.94
CA LYS A 129 7.55 -0.35 8.72
C LYS A 129 6.08 -0.55 8.31
N SER A 130 5.41 0.56 8.00
CA SER A 130 3.99 0.62 7.65
C SER A 130 3.65 0.35 6.20
N HIS A 131 4.62 0.15 5.31
CA HIS A 131 4.31 -0.11 3.92
C HIS A 131 3.70 -1.51 3.75
N LEU A 132 2.68 -1.62 2.92
CA LEU A 132 1.91 -2.84 2.78
C LEU A 132 2.37 -3.67 1.58
N PHE A 133 2.47 -4.98 1.76
CA PHE A 133 2.72 -5.96 0.71
C PHE A 133 1.58 -6.96 0.62
N PHE A 134 1.26 -7.38 -0.61
CA PHE A 134 0.25 -8.42 -0.81
C PHE A 134 0.89 -9.80 -0.61
N THR A 135 0.34 -10.60 0.31
CA THR A 135 0.89 -11.89 0.73
C THR A 135 0.07 -13.09 0.26
N ASP A 136 0.59 -14.32 0.44
CA ASP A 136 -0.13 -15.56 0.06
C ASP A 136 -1.31 -15.88 0.99
N SER A 137 -1.48 -15.10 2.07
CA SER A 137 -2.73 -15.03 2.83
C SER A 137 -3.91 -14.51 2.01
N GLY A 138 -3.65 -13.91 0.84
CA GLY A 138 -4.63 -13.22 0.01
C GLY A 138 -4.94 -11.80 0.48
N TRP A 139 -4.09 -11.22 1.34
CA TRP A 139 -4.29 -9.90 1.95
C TRP A 139 -3.01 -9.08 2.05
N TRP A 140 -3.18 -7.81 2.42
CA TRP A 140 -2.10 -6.87 2.66
C TRP A 140 -1.55 -7.01 4.08
N GLU A 141 -0.23 -7.05 4.21
CA GLU A 141 0.50 -7.14 5.47
C GLU A 141 1.56 -6.04 5.53
N ALA A 142 1.74 -5.45 6.71
CA ALA A 142 2.73 -4.40 6.92
C ALA A 142 4.14 -4.98 6.86
N ALA A 143 5.10 -4.18 6.38
CA ALA A 143 6.48 -4.60 6.25
C ALA A 143 7.09 -5.10 7.58
N GLU A 144 6.68 -4.52 8.71
CA GLU A 144 7.13 -4.94 10.04
C GLU A 144 6.57 -6.29 10.51
N ASP A 145 5.45 -6.72 9.93
CA ASP A 145 4.79 -7.99 10.28
C ASP A 145 5.26 -9.16 9.41
N ILE A 146 5.85 -8.88 8.25
CA ILE A 146 6.39 -9.87 7.31
C ILE A 146 7.62 -10.56 7.92
N LYS A 147 7.58 -11.89 7.96
CA LYS A 147 8.62 -12.74 8.54
C LYS A 147 9.25 -13.63 7.49
N SER A 148 10.45 -14.13 7.80
CA SER A 148 11.10 -15.14 6.97
C SER A 148 10.20 -16.37 6.80
N GLY A 149 10.02 -16.80 5.56
CA GLY A 149 9.11 -17.87 5.17
C GLY A 149 7.76 -17.40 4.64
N ASP A 150 7.37 -16.15 4.87
CA ASP A 150 6.17 -15.57 4.25
C ASP A 150 6.39 -15.36 2.75
N LYS A 151 5.31 -15.23 1.99
CA LYS A 151 5.42 -14.94 0.55
C LYS A 151 4.78 -13.62 0.20
N ILE A 152 5.45 -12.87 -0.66
CA ILE A 152 4.93 -11.63 -1.24
C ILE A 152 4.85 -11.72 -2.76
N VAL A 153 3.94 -10.93 -3.35
CA VAL A 153 3.86 -10.77 -4.81
C VAL A 153 5.02 -9.88 -5.29
N THR A 154 5.81 -10.37 -6.24
CA THR A 154 6.88 -9.60 -6.88
C THR A 154 6.38 -8.79 -8.08
N GLN A 155 7.24 -7.94 -8.63
CA GLN A 155 6.97 -7.15 -9.85
C GLN A 155 6.54 -8.00 -11.07
N ASP A 156 6.98 -9.27 -11.13
CA ASP A 156 6.61 -10.21 -12.21
C ASP A 156 5.26 -10.90 -11.95
N GLY A 157 4.58 -10.53 -10.85
CA GLY A 157 3.30 -11.10 -10.45
C GLY A 157 3.38 -12.49 -9.80
N ILE A 158 4.59 -12.93 -9.41
CA ILE A 158 4.87 -14.25 -8.84
C ILE A 158 4.99 -14.14 -7.32
N MET A 159 4.47 -15.13 -6.60
CA MET A 159 4.71 -15.26 -5.17
C MET A 159 6.13 -15.76 -4.92
N LYS A 160 6.94 -14.99 -4.19
CA LYS A 160 8.27 -15.42 -3.75
C LYS A 160 8.37 -15.37 -2.23
N VAL A 161 9.16 -16.28 -1.68
CA VAL A 161 9.45 -16.40 -0.25
C VAL A 161 10.41 -15.29 0.17
N VAL A 162 10.11 -14.67 1.31
CA VAL A 162 10.95 -13.73 2.07
C VAL A 162 11.96 -14.49 2.92
#